data_AF-A0A9X9G6M0-F1
#
_entry.id   AF-A0A9X9G6M0-F1
#
_cell.length_a   1.000
_cell.length_b   1.000
_cell.length_c   1.000
_cell.angle_alpha   90.00
_cell.angle_beta   90.00
_cell.angle_gamma   90.00
#
_symmetry.space_group_name_H-M   'P 1'
#
loop_
_entity.id
_entity.type
_entity.pdbx_description
1 polymer ?
#
loop_
_entity_poly.entity_id
_entity_poly.type
_entity_poly.pdbx_seq_one_letter_code
_entity_poly.pdbx_strand_id
1 'polypeptide(L)'
;MRLSSMKEYDNMLFGFFKFSQKQYLEPLQAGNLYMNNFKYFVDLQKRTGEKGMGDIDEVAAIIKNANVTIKRHGTDEIVASGTAGRLRFRYQDFLNYPVFCLFTIESDMLEIIEITDDYIETEVKFTEEQKEQMAGHFGEYALVIPPNVFRERIKEVFDQKGIEYIHNKVQYSDFDINHQERIQAYLSGDTSLFFKKDIFFEPQHEYRFVILNNKVEQNFEINIGDLTEQTRIISTSDLLNGRYGMRISRIKPDSGTA
;
A
#
# COMPACT_ATOMS: atom_id res chain seq x y z
N MET A 1 23.50 -10.27 -3.30
CA MET A 1 23.69 -8.94 -2.64
C MET A 1 22.51 -8.06 -3.04
N ARG A 2 21.85 -7.34 -2.13
CA ARG A 2 20.70 -6.48 -2.49
C ARG A 2 21.16 -5.11 -2.98
N LEU A 3 20.42 -4.49 -3.90
CA LEU A 3 20.73 -3.16 -4.42
C LEU A 3 20.71 -2.11 -3.31
N SER A 4 19.83 -2.25 -2.32
CA SER A 4 19.78 -1.37 -1.14
C SER A 4 21.07 -1.34 -0.31
N SER A 5 21.97 -2.31 -0.48
CA SER A 5 23.29 -2.26 0.19
C SER A 5 24.23 -1.19 -0.40
N MET A 6 23.91 -0.65 -1.59
CA MET A 6 24.60 0.47 -2.20
C MET A 6 23.89 1.77 -1.79
N LYS A 7 24.61 2.66 -1.12
CA LYS A 7 24.06 3.86 -0.47
C LYS A 7 23.30 4.77 -1.43
N GLU A 8 23.77 4.89 -2.66
CA GLU A 8 23.16 5.69 -3.73
C GLU A 8 21.82 5.13 -4.23
N TYR A 9 21.50 3.87 -3.91
CA TYR A 9 20.25 3.21 -4.27
C TYR A 9 19.36 2.87 -3.06
N ASP A 10 19.78 3.22 -1.84
CA ASP A 10 19.03 2.88 -0.63
C ASP A 10 17.65 3.56 -0.60
N ASN A 11 16.62 2.81 -0.20
CA ASN A 11 15.22 3.22 -0.17
C ASN A 11 14.65 3.75 -1.50
N MET A 12 15.21 3.33 -2.64
CA MET A 12 14.69 3.72 -3.95
C MET A 12 13.52 2.85 -4.40
N LEU A 13 12.48 3.49 -4.94
CA LEU A 13 11.33 2.85 -5.58
C LEU A 13 11.58 2.70 -7.09
N PHE A 14 11.48 1.46 -7.59
CA PHE A 14 11.74 1.13 -9.00
C PHE A 14 10.50 0.76 -9.79
N GLY A 15 9.43 0.26 -9.14
CA GLY A 15 8.25 -0.21 -9.85
C GLY A 15 6.97 -0.16 -9.05
N PHE A 16 5.87 0.10 -9.73
CA PHE A 16 4.53 -0.17 -9.24
C PHE A 16 3.93 -1.37 -9.95
N PHE A 17 3.27 -2.23 -9.19
CA PHE A 17 2.66 -3.46 -9.67
C PHE A 17 1.20 -3.51 -9.21
N LYS A 18 0.30 -3.81 -10.13
CA LYS A 18 -1.09 -4.13 -9.81
C LYS A 18 -1.37 -5.56 -10.20
N PHE A 19 -1.66 -6.40 -9.22
CA PHE A 19 -2.01 -7.79 -9.46
C PHE A 19 -3.53 -7.96 -9.59
N SER A 20 -3.98 -8.66 -10.62
CA SER A 20 -5.39 -8.99 -10.82
C SER A 20 -5.61 -10.01 -11.95
N GLN A 21 -6.87 -10.24 -12.29
CA GLN A 21 -7.25 -10.92 -13.53
C GLN A 21 -7.08 -9.98 -14.73
N LYS A 22 -6.73 -10.54 -15.89
CA LYS A 22 -6.42 -9.76 -17.11
C LYS A 22 -7.55 -8.78 -17.50
N GLN A 23 -8.80 -9.21 -17.40
CA GLN A 23 -9.99 -8.41 -17.69
C GLN A 23 -10.12 -7.13 -16.83
N TYR A 24 -9.46 -7.07 -15.67
CA TYR A 24 -9.43 -5.87 -14.82
C TYR A 24 -8.16 -5.05 -15.02
N LEU A 25 -7.07 -5.67 -15.47
CA LEU A 25 -5.81 -4.99 -15.76
C LEU A 25 -5.83 -4.26 -17.11
N GLU A 26 -6.52 -4.81 -18.13
CA GLU A 26 -6.62 -4.16 -19.44
C GLU A 26 -7.34 -2.80 -19.38
N PRO A 27 -8.48 -2.64 -18.67
CA PRO A 27 -9.06 -1.31 -18.44
C PRO A 27 -8.13 -0.37 -17.68
N LEU A 28 -7.44 -0.85 -16.65
CA LEU A 28 -6.47 -0.04 -15.91
C LEU A 28 -5.31 0.41 -16.81
N GLN A 29 -4.81 -0.47 -17.66
CA GLN A 29 -3.78 -0.17 -18.64
C GLN A 29 -4.26 0.87 -19.67
N ALA A 30 -5.54 0.84 -20.06
CA ALA A 30 -6.17 1.88 -20.87
C ALA A 30 -6.50 3.18 -20.09
N GLY A 31 -6.05 3.29 -18.84
CA GLY A 31 -6.17 4.47 -18.00
C GLY A 31 -7.38 4.49 -17.06
N ASN A 32 -8.26 3.48 -17.08
CA ASN A 32 -9.45 3.46 -16.23
C ASN A 32 -9.08 3.03 -14.81
N LEU A 33 -8.96 4.01 -13.91
CA LEU A 33 -8.81 3.77 -12.48
C LEU A 33 -10.16 3.48 -11.85
N TYR A 34 -10.20 2.37 -11.13
CA TYR A 34 -11.31 1.97 -10.28
C TYR A 34 -10.81 1.94 -8.83
N MET A 35 -11.32 2.83 -7.99
CA MET A 35 -10.88 3.02 -6.61
C MET A 35 -12.02 2.67 -5.65
N ASN A 36 -11.96 1.49 -5.03
CA ASN A 36 -12.85 1.18 -3.91
C ASN A 36 -12.60 2.13 -2.74
N ASN A 37 -13.59 2.33 -1.89
CA ASN A 37 -13.37 2.99 -0.60
C ASN A 37 -12.80 2.02 0.47
N PHE A 38 -12.31 2.55 1.59
CA PHE A 38 -11.81 1.70 2.68
C PHE A 38 -12.87 0.73 3.25
N LYS A 39 -14.15 1.11 3.19
CA LYS A 39 -15.27 0.25 3.63
C LYS A 39 -15.29 -1.09 2.89
N TYR A 40 -15.00 -1.09 1.59
CA TYR A 40 -14.96 -2.29 0.77
C TYR A 40 -14.05 -3.36 1.37
N PHE A 41 -12.84 -3.01 1.79
CA PHE A 41 -11.85 -3.95 2.33
C PHE A 41 -12.24 -4.48 3.71
N VAL A 42 -12.86 -3.64 4.55
CA VAL A 42 -13.44 -4.05 5.83
C VAL A 42 -14.57 -5.07 5.61
N ASP A 43 -15.49 -4.76 4.68
CA ASP A 43 -16.63 -5.60 4.39
C ASP A 43 -16.22 -6.91 3.69
N LEU A 44 -15.19 -6.86 2.85
CA LEU A 44 -14.65 -8.03 2.18
C LEU A 44 -14.20 -9.07 3.21
N GLN A 45 -13.36 -8.69 4.18
CA GLN A 45 -12.94 -9.62 5.23
C GLN A 45 -14.11 -10.07 6.10
N LYS A 46 -15.07 -9.19 6.43
CA LYS A 46 -16.27 -9.59 7.20
C LYS A 46 -17.09 -10.65 6.47
N ARG A 47 -17.19 -10.56 5.15
CA ARG A 47 -17.98 -11.49 4.32
C ARG A 47 -17.26 -12.81 4.07
N THR A 48 -15.96 -12.78 3.77
CA THR A 48 -15.19 -13.99 3.44
C THR A 48 -14.61 -14.68 4.66
N GLY A 49 -14.37 -13.94 5.75
CA GLY A 49 -13.59 -14.39 6.90
C GLY A 49 -12.08 -14.42 6.63
N GLU A 50 -11.65 -14.13 5.41
CA GLU A 50 -10.25 -14.24 4.98
C GLU A 50 -9.53 -12.90 5.14
N LYS A 51 -8.39 -12.94 5.85
CA LYS A 51 -7.43 -11.83 5.93
C LYS A 51 -6.53 -11.88 4.69
N GLY A 52 -6.12 -10.73 4.17
CA GLY A 52 -5.24 -10.65 3.00
C GLY A 52 -5.71 -9.54 2.07
N MET A 53 -6.66 -9.87 1.18
CA MET A 53 -7.32 -8.85 0.35
C MET A 53 -8.23 -7.94 1.18
N GLY A 54 -8.89 -8.49 2.20
CA GLY A 54 -9.68 -7.73 3.16
C GLY A 54 -8.87 -7.39 4.42
N ASP A 55 -9.24 -6.29 5.06
CA ASP A 55 -8.69 -5.84 6.32
C ASP A 55 -9.80 -5.25 7.22
N ILE A 56 -10.16 -5.99 8.26
CA ILE A 56 -11.20 -5.60 9.23
C ILE A 56 -10.74 -4.42 10.11
N ASP A 57 -9.44 -4.17 10.17
CA ASP A 57 -8.79 -3.09 10.91
C ASP A 57 -8.40 -1.91 10.01
N GLU A 58 -8.81 -1.92 8.73
CA GLU A 58 -8.56 -0.84 7.77
C GLU A 58 -9.01 0.51 8.36
N VAL A 59 -8.12 1.52 8.29
CA VAL A 59 -8.29 2.87 8.87
C VAL A 59 -8.76 2.89 10.33
N ALA A 60 -8.50 1.83 11.10
CA ALA A 60 -8.84 1.74 12.51
C ALA A 60 -7.61 1.90 13.42
N ALA A 61 -7.85 2.44 14.61
CA ALA A 61 -6.90 2.43 15.70
C ALA A 61 -7.18 1.26 16.63
N ILE A 62 -6.12 0.50 16.91
CA ILE A 62 -6.17 -0.66 17.79
C ILE A 62 -5.43 -0.34 19.08
N ILE A 63 -6.13 -0.54 20.19
CA ILE A 63 -5.58 -0.44 21.54
C ILE A 63 -5.78 -1.79 22.24
N LYS A 64 -4.69 -2.40 22.70
CA LYS A 64 -4.71 -3.66 23.44
C LYS A 64 -4.67 -3.40 24.94
N ASN A 65 -5.27 -4.31 25.71
CA ASN A 65 -5.21 -4.35 27.17
C ASN A 65 -5.56 -2.99 27.82
N ALA A 66 -6.60 -2.34 27.32
CA ALA A 66 -7.05 -1.05 27.84
C ALA A 66 -7.89 -1.26 29.11
N ASN A 67 -7.54 -0.56 30.19
CA ASN A 67 -8.38 -0.53 31.38
C ASN A 67 -9.60 0.37 31.12
N VAL A 68 -10.78 -0.22 31.20
CA VAL A 68 -12.06 0.46 30.98
C VAL A 68 -12.82 0.50 32.29
N THR A 69 -13.27 1.69 32.66
CA THR A 69 -14.10 1.91 33.84
C THR A 69 -15.41 2.54 33.41
N ILE A 70 -16.52 1.94 33.80
CA ILE A 70 -17.87 2.46 33.58
C ILE A 70 -18.30 3.15 34.88
N LYS A 71 -18.62 4.44 34.80
CA LYS A 71 -19.13 5.24 35.91
C LYS A 71 -20.58 5.63 35.68
N ARG A 72 -21.35 5.81 36.75
CA ARG A 72 -22.66 6.46 36.65
C ARG A 72 -22.44 7.90 36.19
N HIS A 73 -23.22 8.34 35.20
CA HIS A 73 -23.07 9.67 34.63
C HIS A 73 -23.23 10.75 35.70
N GLY A 74 -22.30 11.69 35.75
CA GLY A 74 -22.31 12.80 36.72
C GLY A 74 -21.85 12.44 38.14
N THR A 75 -21.38 11.22 38.39
CA THR A 75 -20.82 10.81 39.69
C THR A 75 -19.50 10.06 39.54
N ASP A 76 -18.76 9.89 40.65
CA ASP A 76 -17.57 9.04 40.70
C ASP A 76 -17.86 7.57 41.04
N GLU A 77 -19.14 7.19 41.12
CA GLU A 77 -19.56 5.82 41.40
C GLU A 77 -19.16 4.92 40.22
N ILE A 78 -18.20 4.02 40.47
CA ILE A 78 -17.80 2.98 39.52
C ILE A 78 -18.85 1.87 39.53
N VAL A 79 -19.49 1.67 38.39
CA VAL A 79 -20.49 0.62 38.16
C VAL A 79 -19.80 -0.69 37.78
N ALA A 80 -18.73 -0.60 36.98
CA ALA A 80 -17.91 -1.74 36.58
C ALA A 80 -16.51 -1.29 36.15
N SER A 81 -15.53 -2.18 36.31
CA SER A 81 -14.17 -1.98 35.79
C SER A 81 -13.64 -3.30 35.23
N GLY A 82 -12.83 -3.23 34.18
CA GLY A 82 -12.15 -4.38 33.63
C GLY A 82 -11.11 -4.00 32.60
N THR A 83 -10.42 -5.00 32.07
CA THR A 83 -9.44 -4.82 30.99
C THR A 83 -10.05 -5.34 29.70
N ALA A 84 -10.21 -4.45 28.72
CA ALA A 84 -10.58 -4.83 27.37
C ALA A 84 -9.33 -5.35 26.66
N GLY A 85 -9.34 -6.62 26.24
CA GLY A 85 -8.19 -7.23 25.55
C GLY A 85 -7.86 -6.54 24.23
N ARG A 86 -8.87 -6.05 23.50
CA ARG A 86 -8.72 -5.28 22.26
C ARG A 86 -9.87 -4.30 22.08
N LEU A 87 -9.54 -3.02 21.93
CA LEU A 87 -10.45 -1.98 21.49
C LEU A 87 -10.10 -1.59 20.06
N ARG A 88 -11.12 -1.48 19.20
CA ARG A 88 -11.01 -0.98 17.83
C ARG A 88 -11.81 0.30 17.74
N PHE A 89 -11.14 1.39 17.39
CA PHE A 89 -11.76 2.67 17.13
C PHE A 89 -11.60 3.07 15.67
N ARG A 90 -12.61 3.72 15.09
CA ARG A 90 -12.58 4.13 13.69
C ARG A 90 -13.47 5.34 13.47
N TYR A 91 -12.97 6.30 12.69
CA TYR A 91 -13.79 7.37 12.15
C TYR A 91 -14.65 6.83 11.02
N GLN A 92 -15.98 6.88 11.19
CA GLN A 92 -16.90 6.37 10.17
C GLN A 92 -16.71 7.07 8.83
N ASP A 93 -16.42 8.38 8.86
CA ASP A 93 -16.11 9.20 7.70
C ASP A 93 -14.92 8.71 6.88
N PHE A 94 -13.93 8.08 7.52
CA PHE A 94 -12.72 7.58 6.86
C PHE A 94 -13.03 6.41 5.93
N LEU A 95 -14.10 5.66 6.19
CA LEU A 95 -14.46 4.49 5.39
C LEU A 95 -14.86 4.82 3.95
N ASN A 96 -15.29 6.06 3.69
CA ASN A 96 -15.83 6.46 2.40
C ASN A 96 -14.79 7.13 1.48
N TYR A 97 -13.53 7.28 1.92
CA TYR A 97 -12.48 7.82 1.05
C TYR A 97 -12.07 6.76 0.01
N PRO A 98 -12.08 7.09 -1.29
CA PRO A 98 -11.57 6.20 -2.34
C PRO A 98 -10.08 5.99 -2.19
N VAL A 99 -9.63 4.74 -2.35
CA VAL A 99 -8.22 4.36 -2.26
C VAL A 99 -7.82 3.46 -3.44
N PHE A 100 -6.65 3.74 -4.00
CA PHE A 100 -6.02 2.91 -5.02
C PHE A 100 -4.68 2.39 -4.52
N CYS A 101 -4.58 1.06 -4.41
CA CYS A 101 -3.44 0.38 -3.84
C CYS A 101 -2.59 -0.27 -4.94
N LEU A 102 -1.28 -0.17 -4.81
CA LEU A 102 -0.27 -0.78 -5.67
C LEU A 102 0.74 -1.52 -4.79
N PHE A 103 1.36 -2.55 -5.34
CA PHE A 103 2.54 -3.18 -4.77
C PHE A 103 3.79 -2.44 -5.28
N THR A 104 4.80 -2.30 -4.44
CA THR A 104 6.06 -1.61 -4.79
C THR A 104 7.23 -2.57 -4.95
N ILE A 105 8.06 -2.32 -5.96
CA ILE A 105 9.40 -2.93 -6.05
C ILE A 105 10.41 -1.87 -5.65
N GLU A 106 11.14 -2.17 -4.58
CA GLU A 106 12.14 -1.29 -3.98
C GLU A 106 13.54 -1.92 -4.05
N SER A 107 14.56 -1.11 -3.76
CA SER A 107 15.97 -1.50 -3.81
C SER A 107 16.32 -2.75 -3.01
N ASP A 108 15.62 -3.01 -1.90
CA ASP A 108 15.83 -4.19 -1.05
C ASP A 108 15.28 -5.48 -1.67
N MET A 109 14.31 -5.37 -2.57
CA MET A 109 13.75 -6.48 -3.35
C MET A 109 14.61 -6.86 -4.56
N LEU A 110 15.59 -6.04 -4.93
CA LEU A 110 16.44 -6.26 -6.11
C LEU A 110 17.75 -6.91 -5.70
N GLU A 111 17.98 -8.15 -6.14
CA GLU A 111 19.27 -8.82 -6.01
C GLU A 111 20.16 -8.50 -7.21
N ILE A 112 21.38 -8.04 -6.94
CA ILE A 112 22.38 -7.74 -7.97
C ILE A 112 22.91 -9.04 -8.57
N ILE A 113 22.85 -9.12 -9.90
CA ILE A 113 23.35 -10.23 -10.72
C ILE A 113 24.68 -9.84 -11.39
N GLU A 114 24.75 -8.61 -11.92
CA GLU A 114 25.94 -8.09 -12.59
C GLU A 114 26.08 -6.59 -12.32
N ILE A 115 27.32 -6.12 -12.20
CA ILE A 115 27.65 -4.70 -12.15
C ILE A 115 28.63 -4.41 -13.29
N THR A 116 28.26 -3.46 -14.15
CA THR A 116 29.11 -2.90 -15.20
C THR A 116 29.40 -1.42 -14.90
N ASP A 117 30.16 -0.78 -15.79
CA ASP A 117 30.43 0.67 -15.72
C ASP A 117 29.19 1.51 -16.06
N ASP A 118 28.27 0.96 -16.86
CA ASP A 118 27.10 1.67 -17.39
C ASP A 118 25.81 1.31 -16.64
N TYR A 119 25.68 0.06 -16.18
CA TYR A 119 24.45 -0.44 -15.56
C TYR A 119 24.70 -1.51 -14.49
N ILE A 120 23.69 -1.70 -13.65
CA ILE A 120 23.54 -2.81 -12.71
C ILE A 120 22.38 -3.67 -13.20
N GLU A 121 22.64 -4.96 -13.42
CA GLU A 121 21.62 -5.95 -13.73
C GLU A 121 21.15 -6.58 -12.42
N THR A 122 19.84 -6.63 -12.23
CA THR A 122 19.21 -7.14 -11.01
C THR A 122 18.13 -8.15 -11.33
N GLU A 123 17.83 -9.01 -10.36
CA GLU A 123 16.66 -9.89 -10.36
C GLU A 123 15.73 -9.49 -9.20
N VAL A 124 14.41 -9.53 -9.44
CA VAL A 124 13.44 -9.31 -8.37
C VAL A 124 13.35 -10.58 -7.52
N LYS A 125 13.62 -10.45 -6.22
CA LYS A 125 13.57 -11.56 -5.27
C LYS A 125 12.48 -11.35 -4.23
N PHE A 126 11.43 -12.16 -4.36
CA PHE A 126 10.35 -12.28 -3.39
C PHE A 126 10.72 -13.27 -2.26
N THR A 127 10.28 -12.98 -1.05
CA THR A 127 10.33 -13.93 0.08
C THR A 127 9.31 -15.06 -0.13
N GLU A 128 9.49 -16.19 0.56
CA GLU A 128 8.51 -17.28 0.49
C GLU A 128 7.14 -16.83 1.01
N GLU A 129 7.10 -16.02 2.07
CA GLU A 129 5.86 -15.42 2.58
C GLU A 129 5.17 -14.53 1.55
N GLN A 130 5.93 -13.68 0.83
CA GLN A 130 5.39 -12.89 -0.28
C GLN A 130 4.82 -13.80 -1.36
N LYS A 131 5.54 -14.85 -1.76
CA LYS A 131 5.06 -15.81 -2.77
C LYS A 131 3.78 -16.50 -2.33
N GLU A 132 3.69 -16.95 -1.07
CA GLU A 132 2.50 -17.60 -0.52
C GLU A 132 1.30 -16.65 -0.51
N GLN A 133 1.48 -15.43 0.03
CA GLN A 133 0.40 -14.43 0.05
C GLN A 133 -0.01 -14.02 -1.38
N MET A 134 0.94 -13.86 -2.30
CA MET A 134 0.70 -13.44 -3.67
C MET A 134 0.04 -14.53 -4.52
N ALA A 135 0.51 -15.78 -4.42
CA ALA A 135 -0.06 -16.92 -5.15
C ALA A 135 -1.49 -17.26 -4.68
N GLY A 136 -1.81 -17.04 -3.40
CA GLY A 136 -3.14 -17.30 -2.86
C GLY A 136 -4.19 -16.22 -3.17
N HIS A 137 -3.77 -14.96 -3.31
CA HIS A 137 -4.71 -13.82 -3.27
C HIS A 137 -4.61 -12.81 -4.42
N PHE A 138 -3.48 -12.72 -5.12
CA PHE A 138 -3.19 -11.53 -5.94
C PHE A 138 -3.59 -11.67 -7.43
N GLY A 139 -4.08 -12.82 -7.88
CA GLY A 139 -4.57 -13.00 -9.25
C GLY A 139 -3.45 -13.39 -10.24
N GLU A 140 -3.86 -13.86 -11.41
CA GLU A 140 -2.98 -14.57 -12.35
C GLU A 140 -1.97 -13.66 -13.08
N TYR A 141 -2.23 -12.36 -13.12
CA TYR A 141 -1.43 -11.39 -13.86
C TYR A 141 -1.04 -10.19 -13.01
N ALA A 142 0.04 -9.53 -13.42
CA ALA A 142 0.49 -8.27 -12.87
C ALA A 142 0.64 -7.23 -13.98
N LEU A 143 0.11 -6.03 -13.78
CA LEU A 143 0.43 -4.86 -14.59
C LEU A 143 1.66 -4.18 -13.99
N VAL A 144 2.74 -4.10 -14.76
CA VAL A 144 3.99 -3.42 -14.42
C VAL A 144 3.91 -1.97 -14.86
N ILE A 145 4.07 -1.05 -13.92
CA ILE A 145 3.87 0.38 -14.11
C ILE A 145 5.10 1.16 -13.63
N PRO A 146 5.77 1.93 -14.51
CA PRO A 146 6.83 2.84 -14.09
C PRO A 146 6.29 3.91 -13.11
N PRO A 147 6.89 4.11 -11.92
CA PRO A 147 6.35 5.00 -10.90
C PRO A 147 6.16 6.45 -11.34
N ASN A 148 7.11 7.00 -12.11
CA ASN A 148 7.06 8.39 -12.57
C ASN A 148 5.93 8.59 -13.58
N VAL A 149 5.80 7.69 -14.56
CA VAL A 149 4.71 7.71 -15.55
C VAL A 149 3.35 7.72 -14.84
N PHE A 150 3.14 6.85 -13.86
CA PHE A 150 1.86 6.79 -13.16
C PHE A 150 1.59 8.05 -12.34
N ARG A 151 2.59 8.53 -11.59
CA ARG A 151 2.46 9.75 -10.76
C ARG A 151 2.19 10.99 -11.59
N GLU A 152 2.86 11.13 -12.73
CA GLU A 152 2.65 12.24 -13.66
C GLU A 152 1.23 12.22 -14.23
N ARG A 153 0.75 11.05 -14.67
CA ARG A 153 -0.63 10.89 -15.19
C ARG A 153 -1.70 11.20 -14.15
N ILE A 154 -1.54 10.67 -12.93
CA ILE A 154 -2.42 10.98 -11.80
C ILE A 154 -2.42 12.49 -11.56
N LYS A 155 -1.23 13.09 -11.42
CA LYS A 155 -1.08 14.52 -11.13
C LYS A 155 -1.75 15.39 -12.19
N GLU A 156 -1.44 15.17 -13.47
CA GLU A 156 -2.01 15.93 -14.59
C GLU A 156 -3.53 15.92 -14.56
N VAL A 157 -4.13 14.74 -14.45
CA VAL A 157 -5.59 14.58 -14.53
C VAL A 157 -6.28 15.05 -13.26
N PHE A 158 -5.68 14.81 -12.09
CA PHE A 158 -6.26 15.22 -10.81
C PHE A 158 -6.19 16.75 -10.66
N ASP A 159 -5.07 17.38 -11.03
CA ASP A 159 -4.95 18.84 -11.04
C ASP A 159 -5.97 19.48 -12.00
N GLN A 160 -6.09 18.95 -13.22
CA GLN A 160 -7.07 19.44 -14.21
C GLN A 160 -8.52 19.34 -13.74
N LYS A 161 -8.83 18.34 -12.90
CA LYS A 161 -10.19 18.10 -12.38
C LYS A 161 -10.41 18.63 -10.97
N GLY A 162 -9.42 19.28 -10.36
CA GLY A 162 -9.50 19.77 -8.98
C GLY A 162 -9.67 18.66 -7.94
N ILE A 163 -9.08 17.48 -8.18
CA ILE A 163 -9.12 16.35 -7.25
C ILE A 163 -7.97 16.50 -6.26
N GLU A 164 -8.32 16.64 -4.98
CA GLU A 164 -7.35 16.66 -3.89
C GLU A 164 -7.03 15.23 -3.48
N TYR A 165 -5.75 14.90 -3.38
CA TYR A 165 -5.32 13.55 -3.02
C TYR A 165 -4.01 13.57 -2.24
N ILE A 166 -3.80 12.50 -1.49
CA ILE A 166 -2.52 12.19 -0.84
C ILE A 166 -2.09 10.79 -1.26
N HIS A 167 -0.80 10.54 -1.28
CA HIS A 167 -0.27 9.23 -1.63
C HIS A 167 1.02 8.93 -0.88
N ASN A 168 1.16 7.69 -0.43
CA ASN A 168 2.34 7.26 0.33
C ASN A 168 2.44 5.73 0.40
N LYS A 169 3.63 5.26 0.80
CA LYS A 169 3.85 3.88 1.23
C LYS A 169 3.09 3.62 2.54
N VAL A 170 2.51 2.43 2.65
CA VAL A 170 1.92 1.95 3.89
C VAL A 170 3.03 1.62 4.88
N GLN A 171 2.87 2.11 6.10
CA GLN A 171 3.70 1.80 7.25
C GLN A 171 3.06 0.66 8.04
N TYR A 172 3.88 -0.33 8.36
CA TYR A 172 3.46 -1.52 9.07
C TYR A 172 3.95 -1.46 10.50
N SER A 173 3.08 -1.85 11.43
CA SER A 173 3.44 -1.94 12.86
C SER A 173 2.66 -3.08 13.49
N ASP A 174 3.21 -3.66 14.54
CA ASP A 174 2.50 -4.66 15.32
C ASP A 174 1.29 -4.00 16.02
N PHE A 175 0.07 -4.40 15.64
CA PHE A 175 -1.15 -3.89 16.27
C PHE A 175 -1.43 -4.51 17.63
N ASP A 176 -0.68 -5.54 18.03
CA ASP A 176 -0.70 -6.07 19.38
C ASP A 176 0.16 -5.25 20.36
N ILE A 177 0.99 -4.33 19.85
CA ILE A 177 1.78 -3.38 20.64
C ILE A 177 1.12 -1.98 20.57
N ASN A 178 0.90 -1.35 21.72
CA ASN A 178 0.34 0.01 21.79
C ASN A 178 1.42 1.05 21.49
N HIS A 179 1.42 1.62 20.29
CA HIS A 179 2.31 2.72 19.91
C HIS A 179 1.64 4.08 20.16
N GLN A 180 2.31 4.96 20.91
CA GLN A 180 1.79 6.29 21.25
C GLN A 180 1.45 7.10 20.00
N GLU A 181 2.30 7.10 18.97
CA GLU A 181 2.07 7.82 17.71
C GLU A 181 0.80 7.36 16.98
N ARG A 182 0.50 6.05 16.99
CA ARG A 182 -0.73 5.51 16.39
C ARG A 182 -1.97 5.97 17.16
N ILE A 183 -1.89 5.98 18.49
CA ILE A 183 -2.97 6.46 19.35
C ILE A 183 -3.18 7.98 19.15
N GLN A 184 -2.11 8.76 19.06
CA GLN A 184 -2.22 10.21 18.83
C GLN A 184 -2.79 10.54 17.46
N ALA A 185 -2.29 9.90 16.39
CA ALA A 185 -2.84 10.06 15.03
C ALA A 185 -4.34 9.74 14.98
N TYR A 186 -4.77 8.76 15.77
CA TYR A 186 -6.20 8.52 15.95
C TYR A 186 -6.90 9.66 16.68
N LEU A 187 -6.45 10.07 17.85
CA LEU A 187 -7.15 11.11 18.64
C LEU A 187 -7.29 12.44 17.89
N SER A 188 -6.37 12.75 16.97
CA SER A 188 -6.42 13.95 16.13
C SER A 188 -7.20 13.78 14.81
N GLY A 189 -7.67 12.57 14.47
CA GLY A 189 -8.29 12.31 13.17
C GLY A 189 -7.32 12.52 12.01
N ASP A 190 -6.08 12.07 12.17
CA ASP A 190 -4.99 12.29 11.21
C ASP A 190 -5.11 11.34 10.00
N THR A 191 -4.95 11.89 8.79
CA THR A 191 -5.01 11.14 7.53
C THR A 191 -3.84 10.16 7.34
N SER A 192 -2.78 10.24 8.16
CA SER A 192 -1.71 9.23 8.21
C SER A 192 -2.23 7.84 8.54
N LEU A 193 -3.40 7.73 9.19
CA LEU A 193 -4.08 6.44 9.39
C LEU A 193 -4.43 5.73 8.08
N PHE A 194 -4.54 6.45 6.95
CA PHE A 194 -4.77 5.86 5.63
C PHE A 194 -3.57 5.06 5.13
N PHE A 195 -2.41 5.21 5.77
CA PHE A 195 -1.17 4.54 5.40
C PHE A 195 -0.63 3.71 6.56
N LYS A 196 -1.47 3.21 7.45
CA LYS A 196 -1.06 2.33 8.56
C LYS A 196 -1.78 1.01 8.47
N LYS A 197 -1.02 -0.09 8.56
CA LYS A 197 -1.54 -1.46 8.62
C LYS A 197 -0.83 -2.27 9.69
N ASP A 198 -1.50 -3.37 10.07
CA ASP A 198 -0.91 -4.41 10.91
C ASP A 198 0.27 -5.08 10.19
N ILE A 199 1.29 -5.49 10.95
CA ILE A 199 2.53 -6.08 10.43
C ILE A 199 2.28 -7.33 9.56
N PHE A 200 1.18 -8.04 9.79
CA PHE A 200 0.73 -9.15 8.94
C PHE A 200 0.66 -8.80 7.44
N PHE A 201 0.36 -7.54 7.11
CA PHE A 201 0.22 -7.07 5.73
C PHE A 201 1.52 -6.52 5.12
N GLU A 202 2.64 -6.54 5.86
CA GLU A 202 3.94 -6.06 5.38
C GLU A 202 4.37 -6.70 4.05
N PRO A 203 4.17 -8.01 3.80
CA PRO A 203 4.52 -8.62 2.53
C PRO A 203 3.81 -8.01 1.30
N GLN A 204 2.75 -7.21 1.49
CA GLN A 204 2.03 -6.54 0.40
C GLN A 204 2.77 -5.32 -0.17
N HIS A 205 3.80 -4.79 0.51
CA HIS A 205 4.60 -3.63 0.07
C HIS A 205 3.74 -2.50 -0.53
N GLU A 206 2.68 -2.14 0.18
CA GLU A 206 1.57 -1.38 -0.38
C GLU A 206 1.90 0.11 -0.51
N TYR A 207 1.52 0.69 -1.64
CA TYR A 207 1.51 2.13 -1.88
C TYR A 207 0.11 2.57 -2.25
N ARG A 208 -0.36 3.64 -1.62
CA ARG A 208 -1.75 4.10 -1.74
C ARG A 208 -1.83 5.48 -2.34
N PHE A 209 -2.84 5.68 -3.16
CA PHE A 209 -3.38 6.99 -3.52
C PHE A 209 -4.78 7.11 -2.90
N VAL A 210 -5.05 8.19 -2.19
CA VAL A 210 -6.33 8.43 -1.49
C VAL A 210 -6.90 9.78 -1.90
N ILE A 211 -8.13 9.80 -2.41
CA ILE A 211 -8.82 11.04 -2.81
C ILE A 211 -9.51 11.66 -1.60
N LEU A 212 -9.21 12.92 -1.30
CA LEU A 212 -9.64 13.60 -0.08
C LEU A 212 -10.97 14.34 -0.21
N ASN A 213 -11.28 14.88 -1.39
CA ASN A 213 -12.44 15.74 -1.60
C ASN A 213 -13.65 15.03 -2.26
N ASN A 214 -13.55 13.74 -2.58
CA ASN A 214 -14.62 12.96 -3.23
C ASN A 214 -14.91 11.64 -2.47
N LYS A 215 -15.57 11.73 -1.31
CA LYS A 215 -16.06 10.53 -0.60
C LYS A 215 -17.12 9.82 -1.44
N VAL A 216 -17.11 8.48 -1.43
CA VAL A 216 -18.02 7.62 -2.23
C VAL A 216 -18.60 6.49 -1.39
N GLU A 217 -19.81 6.04 -1.72
CA GLU A 217 -20.45 4.91 -1.03
C GLU A 217 -19.84 3.56 -1.43
N GLN A 218 -19.40 3.43 -2.67
CA GLN A 218 -18.83 2.19 -3.21
C GLN A 218 -17.42 2.44 -3.78
N ASN A 219 -17.35 3.19 -4.87
CA ASN A 219 -16.13 3.39 -5.62
C ASN A 219 -16.08 4.76 -6.30
N PHE A 220 -14.87 5.16 -6.71
CA PHE A 220 -14.59 6.30 -7.56
C PHE A 220 -13.93 5.81 -8.84
N GLU A 221 -14.38 6.32 -9.98
CA GLU A 221 -13.87 5.95 -11.31
C GLU A 221 -13.38 7.18 -12.05
N ILE A 222 -12.23 7.04 -12.71
CA ILE A 222 -11.62 8.12 -13.49
C ILE A 222 -10.68 7.56 -14.55
N ASN A 223 -10.69 8.14 -15.75
CA ASN A 223 -9.70 7.84 -16.77
C ASN A 223 -8.50 8.79 -16.64
N ILE A 224 -7.29 8.25 -16.53
CA ILE A 224 -6.02 9.00 -16.40
C ILE A 224 -5.18 9.01 -17.69
N GLY A 225 -5.77 8.61 -18.81
CA GLY A 225 -5.07 8.44 -20.07
C GLY A 225 -4.45 7.06 -20.23
N ASP A 226 -4.29 6.65 -21.49
CA ASP A 226 -3.76 5.34 -21.87
C ASP A 226 -2.29 5.18 -21.41
N LEU A 227 -1.99 4.04 -20.79
CA LEU A 227 -0.68 3.65 -20.27
C LEU A 227 -0.07 2.48 -21.06
N THR A 228 -0.72 2.00 -22.13
CA THR A 228 -0.38 0.79 -22.88
C THR A 228 1.05 0.82 -23.41
N GLU A 229 1.53 1.98 -23.88
CA GLU A 229 2.88 2.09 -24.43
C GLU A 229 3.97 1.91 -23.37
N GLN A 230 3.73 2.36 -22.13
CA GLN A 230 4.71 2.42 -21.04
C GLN A 230 4.58 1.26 -20.03
N THR A 231 3.53 0.43 -20.13
CA THR A 231 3.22 -0.62 -19.16
C THR A 231 3.11 -1.98 -19.83
N ARG A 232 3.26 -3.05 -19.05
CA ARG A 232 3.12 -4.43 -19.55
C ARG A 232 2.34 -5.28 -18.56
N ILE A 233 1.41 -6.08 -19.08
CA ILE A 233 0.77 -7.14 -18.31
C ILE A 233 1.61 -8.39 -18.45
N ILE A 234 2.03 -8.96 -17.33
CA ILE A 234 2.85 -10.16 -17.24
C ILE A 234 2.18 -11.22 -16.37
N SER A 235 2.62 -12.47 -16.50
CA SER A 235 2.18 -13.55 -15.62
C SER A 235 2.72 -13.34 -14.20
N THR A 236 1.85 -13.44 -13.19
CA THR A 236 2.27 -13.41 -11.78
C THR A 236 3.20 -14.57 -11.46
N SER A 237 2.95 -15.77 -12.01
CA SER A 237 3.81 -16.93 -11.75
C SER A 237 5.20 -16.75 -12.33
N ASP A 238 5.34 -16.13 -13.50
CA ASP A 238 6.66 -15.84 -14.07
C ASP A 238 7.40 -14.78 -13.23
N LEU A 239 6.68 -13.78 -12.71
CA LEU A 239 7.23 -12.77 -11.79
C LEU A 239 7.78 -13.39 -10.51
N LEU A 240 6.99 -14.22 -9.85
CA LEU A 240 7.35 -14.84 -8.56
C LEU A 240 8.48 -15.89 -8.69
N ASN A 241 8.65 -16.47 -9.88
CA ASN A 241 9.68 -17.49 -10.15
C ASN A 241 11.01 -16.89 -10.65
N GLY A 242 11.26 -15.59 -10.45
CA GLY A 242 12.56 -14.99 -10.71
C GLY A 242 12.90 -14.80 -12.20
N ARG A 243 11.88 -14.73 -13.07
CA ARG A 243 12.10 -14.52 -14.52
C ARG A 243 12.22 -13.05 -14.91
N TYR A 244 12.08 -12.14 -13.96
CA TYR A 244 12.11 -10.70 -14.22
C TYR A 244 13.16 -10.01 -13.36
N GLY A 245 13.78 -9.04 -13.99
CA GLY A 245 14.86 -8.24 -13.45
C GLY A 245 14.80 -6.82 -13.97
N MET A 246 15.71 -5.99 -13.49
CA MET A 246 15.83 -4.61 -13.92
C MET A 246 17.28 -4.30 -14.28
N ARG A 247 17.44 -3.61 -15.41
CA ARG A 247 18.69 -2.96 -15.77
C ARG A 247 18.62 -1.51 -15.34
N ILE A 248 19.47 -1.14 -14.39
CA ILE A 248 19.47 0.18 -13.76
C ILE A 248 20.76 0.90 -14.13
N SER A 249 20.66 2.09 -14.69
CA SER A 249 21.85 2.90 -15.00
C SER A 249 22.67 3.18 -13.75
N ARG A 250 24.00 3.11 -13.86
CA ARG A 250 24.93 3.48 -12.79
C ARG A 250 24.76 4.95 -12.42
N ILE A 251 24.42 5.23 -11.17
CA ILE A 251 24.58 6.55 -10.59
C ILE A 251 26.07 6.67 -10.27
N LYS A 252 26.78 7.49 -11.05
CA LYS A 252 28.17 7.79 -10.72
C LYS A 252 28.15 8.75 -9.54
N PRO A 253 28.86 8.45 -8.44
CA PRO A 253 29.01 9.44 -7.38
C PRO A 253 29.63 10.69 -8.00
N ASP A 254 29.07 11.86 -7.70
CA ASP A 254 29.65 13.13 -8.12
C ASP A 254 31.14 13.08 -7.78
N SER A 255 31.99 13.20 -8.80
CA SER A 255 33.43 13.37 -8.62
C SER A 255 33.61 14.75 -7.98
N GLY A 256 33.46 14.80 -6.66
CA GLY A 256 33.74 15.97 -5.87
C GLY A 256 35.13 16.44 -6.22
N THR A 257 35.20 17.62 -6.82
CA THR A 257 36.41 18.39 -7.00
C THR A 257 37.12 18.49 -5.66
N ALA A 258 38.23 17.76 -5.54
CA ALA A 258 39.25 18.00 -4.53
C ALA A 258 40.02 19.27 -4.85
#